data_AF-A0A951K6H8-F1
#
_entry.id   AF-A0A951K6H8-F1
#
_cell.length_a   1.000
_cell.length_b   1.000
_cell.length_c   1.000
_cell.angle_alpha   90.00
_cell.angle_beta   90.00
_cell.angle_gamma   90.00
#
_symmetry.space_group_name_H-M   'P 1'
#
loop_
_entity.id
_entity.type
_entity.pdbx_description
1 polymer ?
#
loop_
_entity_poly.entity_id
_entity_poly.type
_entity_poly.pdbx_seq_one_letter_code
_entity_poly.pdbx_strand_id
1 'polypeptide(L)'
;MAVSWLARLAADAPTPVFAVAGVDAWGAVQELRGDPRIRLAATPRHAAVLLVAGTILAGHGEALRRVHDQLPRPRAVVVWRAPGTGPAIPALAVVDGSADEVVSAVGRAHASILADPTRAQADLLPDEEPTEWRGVGPFGQGGEGMMGGTPYGRPMAMTGDDRDGLALDQLHLTLGPFLDPLPPGLTLDVTLQGEVLQDVAVDRAAPPVVDHAAPGDPATPAAAARRGLHWLAHALHVEGLDALAGRAAHLASQVAVGDVAADRSADRLARLVTATGVLRSLRGVGAVDGADASDRWRQRLAAIVAALRDGVVPRALEPAPSDDAALAGLLVGVTLTDAVSTLVSLELPGVLRPAVAA
;
A
#
# COMPACT_ATOMS: atom_id res chain seq x y z
N MET A 1 -11.94 -12.34 35.66
CA MET A 1 -13.23 -11.76 35.18
C MET A 1 -13.06 -10.41 34.51
N ALA A 2 -12.23 -9.48 35.01
CA ALA A 2 -12.06 -8.17 34.37
C ALA A 2 -11.39 -8.22 32.96
N VAL A 3 -10.42 -9.11 32.79
CA VAL A 3 -9.69 -9.25 31.52
C VAL A 3 -10.56 -9.90 30.42
N SER A 4 -11.52 -10.75 30.79
CA SER A 4 -12.37 -11.46 29.80
C SER A 4 -13.48 -10.59 29.22
N TRP A 5 -13.94 -9.55 29.92
CA TRP A 5 -14.92 -8.61 29.35
C TRP A 5 -14.25 -7.59 28.41
N LEU A 6 -13.03 -7.14 28.75
CA LEU A 6 -12.22 -6.31 27.86
C LEU A 6 -11.86 -7.04 26.57
N ALA A 7 -11.47 -8.32 26.66
CA ALA A 7 -11.20 -9.15 25.48
C ALA A 7 -12.45 -9.31 24.58
N ARG A 8 -13.63 -9.46 25.18
CA ARG A 8 -14.91 -9.52 24.46
C ARG A 8 -15.24 -8.21 23.75
N LEU A 9 -15.16 -7.07 24.46
CA LEU A 9 -15.39 -5.76 23.85
C LEU A 9 -14.39 -5.44 22.75
N ALA A 10 -13.12 -5.82 22.92
CA ALA A 10 -12.09 -5.65 21.91
C ALA A 10 -12.34 -6.54 20.67
N ALA A 11 -12.92 -7.73 20.85
CA ALA A 11 -13.32 -8.61 19.75
C ALA A 11 -14.53 -8.09 18.96
N ASP A 12 -15.40 -7.29 19.59
CA ASP A 12 -16.55 -6.66 18.94
C ASP A 12 -16.18 -5.35 18.21
N ALA A 13 -14.98 -4.80 18.45
CA ALA A 13 -14.48 -3.62 17.75
C ALA A 13 -13.97 -3.97 16.33
N PRO A 14 -13.94 -3.00 15.39
CA PRO A 14 -13.39 -3.22 14.07
C PRO A 14 -11.95 -3.75 14.16
N THR A 15 -11.70 -4.90 13.53
CA THR A 15 -10.39 -5.57 13.66
C THR A 15 -9.31 -4.74 12.95
N PRO A 16 -8.21 -4.35 13.63
CA PRO A 16 -7.14 -3.60 13.00
C PRO A 16 -6.27 -4.53 12.15
N VAL A 17 -6.23 -4.28 10.84
CA VAL A 17 -5.60 -5.15 9.84
C VAL A 17 -4.52 -4.39 9.10
N PHE A 18 -3.33 -4.95 8.96
CA PHE A 18 -2.37 -4.49 7.95
C PHE A 18 -2.48 -5.42 6.76
N ALA A 19 -2.80 -4.89 5.58
CA ALA A 19 -2.96 -5.69 4.37
C ALA A 19 -1.70 -5.63 3.50
N VAL A 20 -1.18 -6.79 3.16
CA VAL A 20 -0.13 -6.97 2.17
C VAL A 20 -0.78 -7.54 0.92
N ALA A 21 -0.79 -6.74 -0.15
CA ALA A 21 -1.30 -7.16 -1.45
C ALA A 21 -0.18 -7.74 -2.32
N GLY A 22 -0.40 -8.95 -2.82
CA GLY A 22 0.35 -9.56 -3.90
C GLY A 22 -0.10 -9.06 -5.27
N VAL A 23 0.54 -9.61 -6.30
CA VAL A 23 0.44 -9.13 -7.71
C VAL A 23 -0.96 -9.23 -8.33
N ASP A 24 -1.87 -9.96 -7.70
CA ASP A 24 -3.19 -10.33 -8.21
C ASP A 24 -4.33 -10.01 -7.24
N ALA A 25 -4.04 -9.32 -6.13
CA ALA A 25 -5.03 -9.08 -5.09
C ALA A 25 -5.14 -7.63 -4.63
N TRP A 26 -4.38 -6.69 -5.21
CA TRP A 26 -4.44 -5.28 -4.80
C TRP A 26 -5.84 -4.67 -4.93
N GLY A 27 -6.52 -4.83 -6.08
CA GLY A 27 -7.88 -4.33 -6.26
C GLY A 27 -8.86 -4.91 -5.24
N ALA A 28 -8.71 -6.19 -4.93
CA ALA A 28 -9.55 -6.87 -3.94
C ALA A 28 -9.30 -6.36 -2.52
N VAL A 29 -8.05 -5.98 -2.18
CA VAL A 29 -7.74 -5.29 -0.91
C VAL A 29 -8.40 -3.91 -0.85
N GLN A 30 -8.52 -3.18 -1.97
CA GLN A 30 -9.22 -1.89 -1.98
C GLN A 30 -10.70 -2.02 -1.62
N GLU A 31 -11.37 -3.11 -2.05
CA GLU A 31 -12.78 -3.39 -1.70
C GLU A 31 -13.00 -3.47 -0.17
N LEU A 32 -11.96 -3.75 0.62
CA LEU A 32 -12.02 -3.84 2.08
C LEU A 32 -12.07 -2.47 2.78
N ARG A 33 -11.67 -1.37 2.13
CA ARG A 33 -11.57 -0.01 2.73
C ARG A 33 -12.89 0.59 3.23
N GLY A 34 -14.03 -0.02 2.89
CA GLY A 34 -15.36 0.43 3.29
C GLY A 34 -16.07 -0.47 4.31
N ASP A 35 -15.48 -1.61 4.70
CA ASP A 35 -16.15 -2.55 5.59
C ASP A 35 -16.01 -2.13 7.07
N PRO A 36 -17.11 -1.86 7.79
CA PRO A 36 -17.04 -1.36 9.16
C PRO A 36 -16.55 -2.39 10.17
N ARG A 37 -16.43 -3.68 9.80
CA ARG A 37 -15.95 -4.76 10.69
C ARG A 37 -14.43 -4.82 10.78
N ILE A 38 -13.73 -4.13 9.87
CA ILE A 38 -12.26 -4.06 9.85
C ILE A 38 -11.80 -2.62 9.74
N ARG A 39 -10.57 -2.38 10.15
CA ARG A 39 -9.88 -1.10 9.96
C ARG A 39 -8.52 -1.40 9.35
N LEU A 40 -8.33 -1.04 8.08
CA LEU A 40 -7.02 -1.11 7.45
C LEU A 40 -6.09 -0.08 8.11
N ALA A 41 -5.04 -0.58 8.73
CA ALA A 41 -4.04 0.20 9.44
C ALA A 41 -2.97 0.68 8.46
N ALA A 42 -2.57 1.95 8.58
CA ALA A 42 -1.52 2.54 7.75
C ALA A 42 -0.12 1.96 8.02
N THR A 43 0.08 1.34 9.20
CA THR A 43 1.36 0.73 9.58
C THR A 43 1.13 -0.62 10.26
N PRO A 44 2.03 -1.59 10.11
CA PRO A 44 1.93 -2.89 10.79
C PRO A 44 1.87 -2.74 12.31
N ARG A 45 2.52 -1.71 12.87
CA ARG A 45 2.53 -1.43 14.32
C ARG A 45 1.15 -1.09 14.90
N HIS A 46 0.19 -0.73 14.05
CA HIS A 46 -1.18 -0.42 14.44
C HIS A 46 -2.17 -1.55 14.13
N ALA A 47 -1.69 -2.70 13.68
CA ALA A 47 -2.49 -3.87 13.33
C ALA A 47 -2.37 -5.00 14.36
N ALA A 48 -3.40 -5.82 14.47
CA ALA A 48 -3.39 -7.09 15.20
C ALA A 48 -3.45 -8.30 14.26
N VAL A 49 -3.91 -8.09 13.02
CA VAL A 49 -3.97 -9.11 11.98
C VAL A 49 -3.18 -8.66 10.76
N LEU A 50 -2.28 -9.50 10.29
CA LEU A 50 -1.67 -9.37 8.97
C LEU A 50 -2.53 -10.14 7.96
N LEU A 51 -3.09 -9.43 6.99
CA LEU A 51 -3.77 -10.03 5.85
C LEU A 51 -2.79 -10.13 4.69
N VAL A 52 -2.44 -11.34 4.26
CA VAL A 52 -1.61 -11.57 3.06
C VAL A 52 -2.54 -11.98 1.93
N ALA A 53 -2.79 -11.08 1.00
CA ALA A 53 -3.73 -11.29 -0.10
C ALA A 53 -2.97 -11.59 -1.40
N GLY A 54 -3.27 -12.70 -2.06
CA GLY A 54 -2.73 -13.03 -3.37
C GLY A 54 -1.28 -13.53 -3.38
N THR A 55 -0.68 -13.47 -4.56
CA THR A 55 0.64 -14.02 -4.85
C THR A 55 1.74 -13.04 -4.47
N ILE A 56 2.52 -13.39 -3.44
CA ILE A 56 3.73 -12.67 -3.05
C ILE A 56 4.91 -13.17 -3.86
N LEU A 57 5.62 -12.26 -4.52
CA LEU A 57 6.77 -12.60 -5.34
C LEU A 57 7.93 -13.11 -4.47
N ALA A 58 8.70 -14.06 -5.02
CA ALA A 58 9.77 -14.74 -4.27
C ALA A 58 10.79 -13.76 -3.66
N GLY A 59 11.12 -12.67 -4.38
CA GLY A 59 12.04 -11.62 -3.89
C GLY A 59 11.52 -10.83 -2.69
N HIS A 60 10.21 -10.83 -2.43
CA HIS A 60 9.61 -10.07 -1.32
C HIS A 60 9.38 -10.89 -0.05
N GLY A 61 9.81 -12.16 -0.02
CA GLY A 61 9.60 -13.04 1.14
C GLY A 61 10.24 -12.54 2.43
N GLU A 62 11.43 -11.94 2.35
CA GLU A 62 12.08 -11.36 3.53
C GLU A 62 11.38 -10.10 4.02
N ALA A 63 11.00 -9.19 3.11
CA ALA A 63 10.22 -8.01 3.45
C ALA A 63 8.89 -8.38 4.13
N LEU A 64 8.23 -9.45 3.67
CA LEU A 64 7.00 -9.94 4.28
C LEU A 64 7.22 -10.42 5.72
N ARG A 65 8.30 -11.16 5.98
CA ARG A 65 8.67 -11.59 7.35
C ARG A 65 8.98 -10.40 8.25
N ARG A 66 9.66 -9.36 7.74
CA ARG A 66 9.91 -8.11 8.49
C ARG A 66 8.61 -7.40 8.83
N VAL A 67 7.66 -7.28 7.88
CA VAL A 67 6.35 -6.69 8.14
C VAL A 67 5.59 -7.51 9.19
N HIS A 68 5.60 -8.83 9.08
CA HIS A 68 4.97 -9.73 10.06
C HIS A 68 5.50 -9.47 11.48
N ASP A 69 6.82 -9.41 11.67
CA ASP A 69 7.42 -9.21 12.99
C ASP A 69 7.30 -7.77 13.51
N GLN A 70 6.96 -6.80 12.64
CA GLN A 70 6.61 -5.43 13.07
C GLN A 70 5.21 -5.33 13.70
N LEU A 71 4.33 -6.33 13.51
CA LEU A 71 3.03 -6.36 14.20
C LEU A 71 3.25 -6.63 15.69
N PRO A 72 2.60 -5.86 16.60
CA PRO A 72 2.65 -6.12 18.02
C PRO A 72 2.01 -7.47 18.36
N ARG A 73 2.54 -8.16 19.37
CA ARG A 73 1.89 -9.35 19.93
C ARG A 73 0.72 -8.96 20.85
N PRO A 74 -0.35 -9.78 20.96
CA PRO A 74 -0.62 -10.97 20.15
C PRO A 74 -1.04 -10.61 18.73
N ARG A 75 -0.54 -11.34 17.72
CA ARG A 75 -0.87 -11.15 16.30
C ARG A 75 -1.33 -12.43 15.63
N ALA A 76 -2.14 -12.28 14.59
CA ALA A 76 -2.55 -13.37 13.71
C ALA A 76 -2.22 -13.05 12.25
N VAL A 77 -2.08 -14.11 11.44
CA VAL A 77 -1.99 -14.00 9.98
C VAL A 77 -3.18 -14.71 9.37
N VAL A 78 -3.87 -14.06 8.43
CA VAL A 78 -4.79 -14.75 7.52
C VAL A 78 -4.36 -14.50 6.09
N VAL A 79 -4.48 -15.54 5.27
CA VAL A 79 -4.11 -15.51 3.86
C VAL A 79 -5.38 -15.55 3.03
N TRP A 80 -5.46 -14.69 2.03
CA TRP A 80 -6.60 -14.60 1.11
C TRP A 80 -6.15 -14.85 -0.32
N ARG A 81 -6.80 -15.77 -1.03
CA ARG A 81 -6.44 -16.18 -2.40
C ARG A 81 -5.01 -16.72 -2.44
N ALA A 82 -4.75 -17.76 -1.63
CA ALA A 82 -3.41 -18.34 -1.60
C ALA A 82 -3.06 -18.95 -2.96
N PRO A 83 -1.81 -18.82 -3.44
CA PRO A 83 -1.38 -19.53 -4.62
C PRO A 83 -1.43 -21.05 -4.37
N GLY A 84 -1.53 -21.85 -5.42
CA GLY A 84 -1.60 -23.32 -5.32
C GLY A 84 -0.39 -23.97 -4.63
N THR A 85 0.73 -23.25 -4.49
CA THR A 85 1.93 -23.68 -3.74
C THR A 85 1.81 -23.50 -2.22
N GLY A 86 0.69 -22.96 -1.72
CA GLY A 86 0.48 -22.66 -0.31
C GLY A 86 0.95 -21.25 0.11
N PRO A 87 0.71 -20.86 1.37
CA PRO A 87 0.97 -19.50 1.85
C PRO A 87 2.47 -19.23 2.02
N ALA A 88 2.88 -17.98 1.75
CA ALA A 88 4.28 -17.56 1.84
C ALA A 88 4.83 -17.50 3.29
N ILE A 89 3.95 -17.39 4.28
CA ILE A 89 4.25 -17.42 5.71
C ILE A 89 3.18 -18.26 6.42
N PRO A 90 3.46 -18.81 7.63
CA PRO A 90 2.45 -19.52 8.42
C PRO A 90 1.18 -18.68 8.60
N ALA A 91 0.02 -19.31 8.53
CA ALA A 91 -1.28 -18.62 8.62
C ALA A 91 -2.21 -19.35 9.57
N LEU A 92 -3.00 -18.59 10.34
CA LEU A 92 -4.03 -19.15 11.21
C LEU A 92 -5.27 -19.56 10.40
N ALA A 93 -5.52 -18.88 9.27
CA ALA A 93 -6.58 -19.22 8.33
C ALA A 93 -6.14 -18.89 6.90
N VAL A 94 -6.59 -19.71 5.96
CA VAL A 94 -6.47 -19.50 4.52
C VAL A 94 -7.89 -19.47 3.93
N VAL A 95 -8.19 -18.45 3.13
CA VAL A 95 -9.51 -18.21 2.56
C VAL A 95 -9.36 -17.98 1.07
N ASP A 96 -10.10 -18.71 0.23
CA ASP A 96 -10.10 -18.50 -1.23
C ASP A 96 -11.43 -17.91 -1.74
N GLY A 97 -12.29 -17.48 -0.81
CA GLY A 97 -13.63 -16.98 -1.09
C GLY A 97 -13.75 -15.46 -1.20
N SER A 98 -14.97 -14.98 -0.94
CA SER A 98 -15.38 -13.58 -1.09
C SER A 98 -14.74 -12.62 -0.07
N ALA A 99 -14.86 -11.31 -0.33
CA ALA A 99 -14.46 -10.26 0.62
C ALA A 99 -15.14 -10.41 1.99
N ASP A 100 -16.41 -10.83 2.03
CA ASP A 100 -17.15 -11.05 3.26
C ASP A 100 -16.60 -12.22 4.09
N GLU A 101 -16.20 -13.30 3.41
CA GLU A 101 -15.60 -14.48 4.04
C GLU A 101 -14.24 -14.16 4.66
N VAL A 102 -13.39 -13.41 3.96
CA VAL A 102 -12.08 -12.99 4.51
C VAL A 102 -12.24 -12.03 5.67
N VAL A 103 -13.17 -11.06 5.60
CA VAL A 103 -13.47 -10.16 6.72
C VAL A 103 -13.93 -10.95 7.95
N SER A 104 -14.81 -11.93 7.74
CA SER A 104 -15.26 -12.82 8.81
C SER A 104 -14.13 -13.68 9.37
N ALA A 105 -13.20 -14.15 8.54
CA ALA A 105 -12.04 -14.93 8.97
C ALA A 105 -11.05 -14.09 9.77
N VAL A 106 -10.80 -12.84 9.36
CA VAL A 106 -9.99 -11.86 10.08
C VAL A 106 -10.57 -11.60 11.48
N GLY A 107 -11.88 -11.34 11.59
CA GLY A 107 -12.54 -11.13 12.88
C GLY A 107 -12.43 -12.35 13.80
N ARG A 108 -12.64 -13.56 13.26
CA ARG A 108 -12.46 -14.81 14.02
C ARG A 108 -11.00 -15.02 14.47
N ALA A 109 -10.03 -14.72 13.61
CA ALA A 109 -8.62 -14.84 13.92
C ALA A 109 -8.25 -13.92 15.09
N HIS A 110 -8.63 -12.64 15.01
CA HIS A 110 -8.40 -11.66 16.07
C HIS A 110 -9.08 -12.05 17.39
N ALA A 111 -10.37 -12.42 17.36
CA ALA A 111 -11.07 -12.87 18.55
C ALA A 111 -10.40 -14.11 19.18
N SER A 112 -9.88 -15.03 18.36
CA SER A 112 -9.24 -16.25 18.85
C SER A 112 -7.92 -16.01 19.59
N ILE A 113 -7.09 -15.06 19.13
CA ILE A 113 -5.82 -14.72 19.79
C ILE A 113 -6.03 -13.88 21.05
N LEU A 114 -7.13 -13.12 21.12
CA LEU A 114 -7.53 -12.41 22.35
C LEU A 114 -8.07 -13.38 23.40
N ALA A 115 -8.80 -14.41 22.98
CA ALA A 115 -9.32 -15.45 23.86
C ALA A 115 -8.21 -16.39 24.37
N ASP A 116 -7.24 -16.72 23.51
CA ASP A 116 -6.14 -17.63 23.80
C ASP A 116 -4.84 -17.12 23.13
N PRO A 117 -4.01 -16.35 23.86
CA PRO A 117 -2.77 -15.80 23.34
C PRO A 117 -1.76 -16.85 22.85
N THR A 118 -1.90 -18.12 23.21
CA THR A 118 -1.02 -19.21 22.72
C THR A 118 -1.23 -19.50 21.23
N ARG A 119 -2.35 -19.05 20.65
CA ARG A 119 -2.66 -19.12 19.22
C ARG A 119 -2.03 -18.00 18.39
N ALA A 120 -1.44 -16.99 19.05
CA ALA A 120 -0.76 -15.91 18.37
C ALA A 120 0.49 -16.43 17.66
N GLN A 121 0.85 -15.81 16.54
CA GLN A 121 2.03 -16.21 15.80
C GLN A 121 3.32 -15.83 16.53
N ALA A 122 4.29 -16.74 16.53
CA ALA A 122 5.65 -16.50 16.98
C ALA A 122 6.39 -15.57 16.00
N ASP A 123 7.54 -15.01 16.39
CA ASP A 123 8.39 -14.26 15.46
C ASP A 123 8.94 -15.19 14.38
N LEU A 124 9.05 -14.71 13.14
CA LEU A 124 9.60 -15.46 12.02
C LEU A 124 11.10 -15.21 11.83
N LEU A 125 11.57 -14.04 12.22
CA LEU A 125 12.97 -13.64 12.22
C LEU A 125 13.61 -13.97 13.57
N PRO A 126 14.92 -14.28 13.59
CA PRO A 126 15.64 -14.48 14.83
C PRO A 126 15.67 -13.17 15.65
N ASP A 127 15.60 -13.31 16.97
CA ASP A 127 15.82 -12.21 17.92
C ASP A 127 17.32 -12.00 18.12
N GLU A 128 17.97 -11.49 17.07
CA GLU A 128 19.40 -11.23 17.00
C GLU A 128 19.62 -9.77 16.61
N GLU A 129 20.69 -9.16 17.14
CA GLU A 129 21.04 -7.80 16.72
C GLU A 129 21.33 -7.80 15.20
N PRO A 130 20.73 -6.88 14.41
CA PRO A 130 20.89 -6.86 12.96
C PRO A 130 22.34 -6.66 12.51
N THR A 131 23.18 -6.13 13.39
CA THR A 131 24.60 -5.89 13.14
C THR A 131 25.34 -6.03 14.46
N GLU A 132 26.46 -6.72 14.43
CA GLU A 132 27.38 -6.82 15.56
C GLU A 132 27.76 -5.41 16.03
N TRP A 133 27.57 -5.13 17.33
CA TRP A 133 28.00 -3.87 17.92
C TRP A 133 29.50 -3.65 17.68
N ARG A 134 29.84 -2.58 16.94
CA ARG A 134 31.21 -2.11 16.79
C ARG A 134 31.37 -0.88 17.66
N GLY A 135 32.11 -1.02 18.77
CA GLY A 135 32.40 0.09 19.68
C GLY A 135 33.25 1.20 19.07
N VAL A 136 33.88 0.93 17.92
CA VAL A 136 34.73 1.85 17.16
C VAL A 136 34.11 2.05 15.78
N GLY A 137 33.74 3.29 15.48
CA GLY A 137 33.24 3.70 14.17
C GLY A 137 34.32 3.59 13.08
N PRO A 138 33.92 3.65 11.81
CA PRO A 138 34.82 3.45 10.66
C PRO A 138 35.98 4.47 10.58
N PHE A 139 35.90 5.58 11.32
CA PHE A 139 36.94 6.61 11.41
C PHE A 139 37.75 6.57 12.72
N GLY A 140 37.70 5.47 13.47
CA GLY A 140 38.41 5.34 14.76
C GLY A 140 37.78 6.11 15.92
N GLN A 141 36.55 6.60 15.74
CA GLN A 141 35.77 7.35 16.73
C GLN A 141 34.98 6.36 17.59
N GLY A 142 34.94 6.53 18.91
CA GLY A 142 34.25 5.62 19.82
C GLY A 142 35.16 4.52 20.35
N GLY A 143 35.32 4.47 21.66
CA GLY A 143 35.87 3.36 22.42
C GLY A 143 34.93 3.07 23.58
N GLU A 144 35.31 2.16 24.50
CA GLU A 144 34.51 1.79 25.67
C GLU A 144 33.94 3.04 26.39
N GLY A 145 32.64 3.29 26.19
CA GLY A 145 31.91 4.41 26.81
C GLY A 145 31.62 5.65 25.94
N MET A 146 31.98 5.69 24.65
CA MET A 146 31.67 6.83 23.77
C MET A 146 30.79 6.43 22.56
N MET A 147 29.88 7.33 22.17
CA MET A 147 28.84 7.21 21.13
C MET A 147 29.39 7.11 19.68
N GLY A 148 30.48 6.38 19.44
CA GLY A 148 31.13 6.29 18.13
C GLY A 148 30.81 5.02 17.33
N GLY A 149 29.95 4.13 17.83
CA GLY A 149 29.51 2.95 17.10
C GLY A 149 28.42 3.22 16.06
N THR A 150 28.03 2.18 15.31
CA THR A 150 26.87 2.18 14.39
C THR A 150 25.66 1.58 15.13
N PRO A 151 24.82 2.35 15.82
CA PRO A 151 23.78 1.80 16.69
C PRO A 151 22.77 1.01 15.87
N TYR A 152 22.49 -0.24 16.28
CA TYR A 152 21.57 -1.14 15.56
C TYR A 152 21.91 -1.31 14.07
N GLY A 153 23.19 -1.17 13.69
CA GLY A 153 23.63 -1.29 12.30
C GLY A 153 23.27 -0.10 11.41
N ARG A 154 22.67 0.96 11.97
CA ARG A 154 22.34 2.19 11.22
C ARG A 154 23.34 3.28 11.56
N PRO A 155 24.05 3.85 10.56
CA PRO A 155 24.91 5.00 10.82
C PRO A 155 24.07 6.15 11.37
N MET A 156 24.67 6.94 12.26
CA MET A 156 24.07 8.21 12.67
C MET A 156 23.84 9.06 11.43
N ALA A 157 22.66 9.67 11.31
CA ALA A 157 22.36 10.57 10.21
C ALA A 157 23.37 11.71 10.20
N MET A 158 23.94 11.99 9.03
CA MET A 158 24.81 13.14 8.84
C MET A 158 23.95 14.32 8.37
N THR A 159 24.34 15.53 8.74
CA THR A 159 23.64 16.74 8.29
C THR A 159 24.06 17.11 6.86
N GLY A 160 23.12 17.56 6.05
CA GLY A 160 23.35 18.21 4.76
C GLY A 160 22.69 19.58 4.68
N ASP A 161 23.13 20.41 3.74
CA ASP A 161 22.52 21.74 3.50
C ASP A 161 21.08 21.58 2.97
N ASP A 162 20.12 22.33 3.51
CA ASP A 162 18.73 22.36 3.03
C ASP A 162 18.41 23.65 2.27
N ARG A 163 17.25 23.68 1.58
CA ARG A 163 16.73 24.80 0.78
C ARG A 163 16.65 26.14 1.50
N ASP A 164 16.54 26.13 2.81
CA ASP A 164 16.46 27.33 3.67
C ASP A 164 17.82 27.73 4.26
N GLY A 165 18.90 27.03 3.90
CA GLY A 165 20.24 27.24 4.41
C GLY A 165 20.47 26.63 5.81
N LEU A 166 19.52 25.85 6.33
CA LEU A 166 19.72 25.07 7.55
C LEU A 166 20.33 23.71 7.22
N ALA A 167 21.23 23.25 8.08
CA ALA A 167 21.76 21.90 8.00
C ALA A 167 20.81 20.93 8.70
N LEU A 168 20.19 20.01 7.96
CA LEU A 168 19.25 19.02 8.49
C LEU A 168 19.80 17.60 8.34
N ASP A 169 19.39 16.72 9.25
CA ASP A 169 19.75 15.31 9.22
C ASP A 169 19.26 14.63 7.94
N GLN A 170 20.15 13.89 7.29
CA GLN A 170 19.85 13.05 6.14
C GLN A 170 19.51 11.64 6.60
N LEU A 171 18.25 11.27 6.41
CA LEU A 171 17.71 9.98 6.81
C LEU A 171 17.62 9.05 5.60
N HIS A 172 18.45 8.01 5.60
CA HIS A 172 18.41 6.96 4.58
C HIS A 172 17.36 5.91 4.94
N LEU A 173 16.37 5.72 4.07
CA LEU A 173 15.24 4.80 4.28
C LEU A 173 14.99 3.96 3.04
N THR A 174 14.54 2.73 3.27
CA THR A 174 13.88 1.92 2.24
C THR A 174 12.37 2.00 2.47
N LEU A 175 11.63 2.50 1.49
CA LEU A 175 10.17 2.56 1.47
C LEU A 175 9.64 1.43 0.57
N GLY A 176 8.69 0.63 1.06
CA GLY A 176 8.14 -0.51 0.33
C GLY A 176 8.74 -1.86 0.74
N PRO A 177 8.42 -2.97 0.04
CA PRO A 177 7.46 -3.11 -1.07
C PRO A 177 5.99 -3.12 -0.62
N PHE A 178 5.72 -3.09 0.69
CA PHE A 178 4.38 -3.21 1.27
C PHE A 178 3.92 -1.97 2.03
N LEU A 179 4.53 -0.83 1.75
CA LEU A 179 4.12 0.43 2.36
C LEU A 179 2.79 0.86 1.73
N ASP A 180 1.70 0.84 2.50
CA ASP A 180 0.32 1.03 2.01
C ASP A 180 0.13 2.16 0.99
N PRO A 181 0.64 3.39 1.19
CA PRO A 181 0.47 4.47 0.19
C PRO A 181 1.19 4.21 -1.15
N LEU A 182 2.23 3.38 -1.17
CA LEU A 182 2.98 3.06 -2.37
C LEU A 182 2.30 1.90 -3.14
N PRO A 183 2.39 1.90 -4.48
CA PRO A 183 2.02 0.75 -5.29
C PRO A 183 2.72 -0.52 -4.77
N PRO A 184 2.00 -1.62 -4.51
CA PRO A 184 2.61 -2.84 -4.00
C PRO A 184 3.76 -3.33 -4.88
N GLY A 185 4.86 -3.75 -4.26
CA GLY A 185 6.05 -4.18 -4.97
C GLY A 185 7.03 -3.05 -5.33
N LEU A 186 6.60 -1.78 -5.30
CA LEU A 186 7.52 -0.66 -5.46
C LEU A 186 8.42 -0.54 -4.23
N THR A 187 9.73 -0.56 -4.43
CA THR A 187 10.71 -0.24 -3.39
C THR A 187 11.48 1.01 -3.80
N LEU A 188 11.64 1.94 -2.87
CA LEU A 188 12.42 3.16 -3.05
C LEU A 188 13.46 3.24 -1.94
N ASP A 189 14.73 3.28 -2.31
CA ASP A 189 15.78 3.71 -1.40
C ASP A 189 15.92 5.22 -1.52
N VAL A 190 15.64 5.92 -0.42
CA VAL A 190 15.56 7.38 -0.41
C VAL A 190 16.48 7.98 0.63
N THR A 191 16.99 9.16 0.32
CA THR A 191 17.57 10.07 1.30
C THR A 191 16.57 11.18 1.57
N LEU A 192 15.97 11.16 2.76
CA LEU A 192 15.02 12.16 3.20
C LEU A 192 15.73 13.22 4.04
N GLN A 193 15.49 14.50 3.74
CA GLN A 193 15.97 15.61 4.55
C GLN A 193 14.77 16.50 4.88
N GLY A 194 14.34 16.47 6.15
CA GLY A 194 13.03 16.99 6.53
C GLY A 194 11.90 16.20 5.85
N GLU A 195 11.17 16.85 4.95
CA GLU A 195 10.12 16.23 4.12
C GLU A 195 10.56 16.00 2.68
N VAL A 196 11.74 16.49 2.27
CA VAL A 196 12.18 16.52 0.86
C VAL A 196 13.01 15.29 0.54
N LEU A 197 12.76 14.69 -0.62
CA LEU A 197 13.57 13.61 -1.17
C LEU A 197 14.81 14.20 -1.85
N GLN A 198 15.98 14.01 -1.24
CA GLN A 198 17.26 14.49 -1.76
C GLN A 198 17.86 13.54 -2.80
N ASP A 199 17.68 12.24 -2.58
CA ASP A 199 18.11 11.19 -3.48
C ASP A 199 17.07 10.07 -3.49
N VAL A 200 16.91 9.44 -4.65
CA VAL A 200 15.94 8.38 -4.88
C VAL A 200 16.56 7.35 -5.82
N ALA A 201 16.72 6.13 -5.33
CA ALA A 201 16.96 4.96 -6.14
C ALA A 201 15.69 4.10 -6.16
N VAL A 202 15.21 3.80 -7.37
CA VAL A 202 14.04 2.93 -7.55
C VAL A 202 14.55 1.50 -7.65
N ASP A 203 14.14 0.65 -6.72
CA ASP A 203 14.35 -0.78 -6.81
C ASP A 203 13.05 -1.47 -7.21
N ARG A 204 13.02 -1.95 -8.46
CA ARG A 204 11.98 -2.83 -8.99
C ARG A 204 12.45 -4.28 -9.01
N ALA A 205 13.08 -4.76 -7.93
CA ALA A 205 13.38 -6.18 -7.70
C ALA A 205 12.19 -7.09 -8.07
N ALA A 206 10.99 -6.55 -7.94
CA ALA A 206 9.86 -6.92 -8.75
C ALA A 206 9.06 -5.70 -9.25
N PRO A 207 8.37 -5.81 -10.40
CA PRO A 207 7.60 -4.71 -10.95
C PRO A 207 6.43 -4.35 -10.03
N PRO A 208 6.15 -3.05 -9.83
CA PRO A 208 5.05 -2.60 -9.00
C PRO A 208 3.71 -3.03 -9.60
N VAL A 209 2.74 -3.25 -8.71
CA VAL A 209 1.43 -3.80 -9.04
C VAL A 209 0.41 -2.68 -8.85
N VAL A 210 -0.02 -2.09 -9.96
CA VAL A 210 -1.31 -1.42 -10.00
C VAL A 210 -2.28 -2.40 -10.68
N ASP A 211 -3.57 -2.33 -10.37
CA ASP A 211 -4.62 -3.12 -11.04
C ASP A 211 -4.69 -2.74 -12.53
N HIS A 212 -3.74 -3.22 -13.31
CA HIS A 212 -3.69 -3.12 -14.75
C HIS A 212 -4.53 -4.24 -15.34
N ALA A 213 -5.12 -3.97 -16.50
CA ALA A 213 -5.74 -5.03 -17.29
C ALA A 213 -4.68 -6.12 -17.56
N ALA A 214 -4.81 -7.27 -16.90
CA ALA A 214 -3.96 -8.41 -17.19
C ALA A 214 -4.34 -8.99 -18.57
N PRO A 215 -3.43 -9.66 -19.30
CA PRO A 215 -3.82 -10.40 -20.50
C PRO A 215 -4.84 -11.47 -20.10
N GLY A 216 -6.04 -11.40 -20.69
CA GLY A 216 -7.16 -12.27 -20.34
C GLY A 216 -8.19 -11.64 -19.40
N ASP A 217 -7.92 -10.46 -18.82
CA ASP A 217 -8.99 -9.69 -18.17
C ASP A 217 -10.08 -9.39 -19.19
N PRO A 218 -11.37 -9.48 -18.81
CA PRO A 218 -12.43 -9.02 -19.67
C PRO A 218 -12.17 -7.54 -20.01
N ALA A 219 -11.99 -7.25 -21.30
CA ALA A 219 -11.96 -5.89 -21.81
C ALA A 219 -13.38 -5.32 -21.84
N THR A 220 -14.10 -5.42 -20.73
CA THR A 220 -15.48 -4.96 -20.58
C THR A 220 -15.50 -3.59 -19.90
N PRO A 221 -16.51 -2.76 -20.18
CA PRO A 221 -16.67 -1.47 -19.50
C PRO A 221 -16.77 -1.61 -17.98
N ALA A 222 -17.45 -2.65 -17.47
CA ALA A 222 -17.53 -2.91 -16.03
C ALA A 222 -16.17 -3.23 -15.41
N ALA A 223 -15.34 -4.04 -16.06
CA ALA A 223 -14.00 -4.32 -15.56
C ALA A 223 -13.13 -3.06 -15.54
N ALA A 224 -13.20 -2.24 -16.59
CA ALA A 224 -12.49 -0.97 -16.64
C ALA A 224 -12.96 0.02 -15.55
N ALA A 225 -14.28 0.16 -15.36
CA ALA A 225 -14.85 0.99 -14.31
C ALA A 225 -14.44 0.50 -12.90
N ARG A 226 -14.48 -0.82 -12.66
CA ARG A 226 -14.08 -1.40 -11.39
C ARG A 226 -12.61 -1.12 -11.07
N ARG A 227 -11.69 -1.34 -12.02
CA ARG A 227 -10.27 -1.02 -11.86
C ARG A 227 -10.05 0.47 -11.58
N GLY A 228 -10.73 1.34 -12.33
CA GLY A 228 -10.66 2.79 -12.08
C GLY A 228 -11.19 3.19 -10.70
N LEU A 229 -12.22 2.52 -10.19
CA LEU A 229 -12.74 2.75 -8.84
C LEU A 229 -11.81 2.20 -7.74
N HIS A 230 -11.13 1.07 -7.95
CA HIS A 230 -10.07 0.60 -7.04
C HIS A 230 -8.92 1.60 -6.97
N TRP A 231 -8.48 2.09 -8.13
CA TRP A 231 -7.49 3.16 -8.20
C TRP A 231 -7.94 4.41 -7.45
N LEU A 232 -9.18 4.87 -7.69
CA LEU A 232 -9.72 6.05 -7.04
C LEU A 232 -9.84 5.86 -5.52
N ALA A 233 -10.21 4.65 -5.07
CA ALA A 233 -10.25 4.33 -3.64
C ALA A 233 -8.86 4.48 -3.00
N HIS A 234 -7.83 3.92 -3.62
CA HIS A 234 -6.45 4.06 -3.14
C HIS A 234 -5.98 5.52 -3.17
N ALA A 235 -6.23 6.22 -4.27
CA ALA A 235 -5.81 7.60 -4.45
C ALA A 235 -6.46 8.53 -3.43
N LEU A 236 -7.76 8.37 -3.17
CA LEU A 236 -8.47 9.13 -2.14
C LEU A 236 -7.97 8.79 -0.74
N HIS A 237 -7.59 7.54 -0.46
CA HIS A 237 -7.00 7.17 0.82
C HIS A 237 -5.66 7.88 1.06
N VAL A 238 -4.79 7.89 0.04
CA VAL A 238 -3.48 8.56 0.09
C VAL A 238 -3.62 10.05 0.38
N GLU A 239 -4.63 10.71 -0.18
CA GLU A 239 -4.95 12.12 0.07
C GLU A 239 -5.73 12.36 1.38
N GLY A 240 -5.91 11.34 2.24
CA GLY A 240 -6.61 11.44 3.52
C GLY A 240 -8.14 11.58 3.42
N LEU A 241 -8.74 11.21 2.29
CA LEU A 241 -10.17 11.28 2.01
C LEU A 241 -10.86 9.90 2.18
N ASP A 242 -10.61 9.24 3.32
CA ASP A 242 -11.05 7.85 3.60
C ASP A 242 -12.55 7.60 3.40
N ALA A 243 -13.39 8.58 3.77
CA ALA A 243 -14.84 8.44 3.59
C ALA A 243 -15.25 8.37 2.11
N LEU A 244 -14.51 9.02 1.21
CA LEU A 244 -14.72 8.92 -0.24
C LEU A 244 -14.02 7.68 -0.80
N ALA A 245 -12.86 7.30 -0.25
CA ALA A 245 -12.18 6.05 -0.60
C ALA A 245 -13.09 4.83 -0.37
N GLY A 246 -13.73 4.73 0.79
CA GLY A 246 -14.68 3.67 1.10
C GLY A 246 -15.90 3.66 0.18
N ARG A 247 -16.38 4.83 -0.27
CA ARG A 247 -17.47 4.92 -1.26
C ARG A 247 -17.04 4.43 -2.65
N ALA A 248 -15.82 4.77 -3.08
CA ALA A 248 -15.26 4.30 -4.34
C ALA A 248 -15.10 2.77 -4.33
N ALA A 249 -14.55 2.22 -3.24
CA ALA A 249 -14.41 0.77 -3.02
C ALA A 249 -15.77 0.05 -3.01
N HIS A 250 -16.76 0.60 -2.30
CA HIS A 250 -18.10 0.01 -2.26
C HIS A 250 -18.76 0.01 -3.65
N LEU A 251 -18.65 1.12 -4.39
CA LEU A 251 -19.15 1.18 -5.76
C LEU A 251 -18.45 0.15 -6.65
N ALA A 252 -17.13 -0.04 -6.51
CA ALA A 252 -16.36 -1.05 -7.24
C ALA A 252 -16.93 -2.47 -7.07
N SER A 253 -17.28 -2.85 -5.82
CA SER A 253 -17.88 -4.16 -5.53
C SER A 253 -19.27 -4.38 -6.16
N GLN A 254 -19.97 -3.28 -6.47
CA GLN A 254 -21.35 -3.30 -7.00
C GLN A 254 -21.42 -3.12 -8.52
N VAL A 255 -20.30 -2.85 -9.19
CA VAL A 255 -20.30 -2.54 -10.64
C VAL A 255 -20.89 -3.70 -11.45
N ALA A 256 -22.00 -3.40 -12.13
CA ALA A 256 -22.57 -4.14 -13.24
C ALA A 256 -22.82 -3.18 -14.42
N VAL A 257 -22.61 -3.63 -15.67
CA VAL A 257 -22.81 -2.77 -16.86
C VAL A 257 -24.28 -2.43 -17.05
N GLY A 258 -24.59 -1.17 -17.37
CA GLY A 258 -25.96 -0.71 -17.63
C GLY A 258 -26.78 -0.45 -16.37
N ASP A 259 -26.15 -0.49 -15.19
CA ASP A 259 -26.80 -0.13 -13.93
C ASP A 259 -26.85 1.39 -13.75
N VAL A 260 -28.03 1.96 -14.01
CA VAL A 260 -28.31 3.40 -13.83
C VAL A 260 -28.03 3.88 -12.40
N ALA A 261 -28.11 3.00 -11.39
CA ALA A 261 -27.74 3.36 -10.02
C ALA A 261 -26.22 3.52 -9.86
N ALA A 262 -25.43 2.68 -10.53
CA ALA A 262 -23.97 2.81 -10.56
C ALA A 262 -23.55 4.12 -11.26
N ASP A 263 -24.19 4.48 -12.38
CA ASP A 263 -23.95 5.72 -13.11
C ASP A 263 -24.12 6.96 -12.23
N ARG A 264 -25.29 7.08 -11.59
CA ARG A 264 -25.60 8.22 -10.70
C ARG A 264 -24.67 8.28 -9.50
N SER A 265 -24.24 7.13 -9.01
CA SER A 265 -23.31 7.02 -7.89
C SER A 265 -21.91 7.49 -8.29
N ALA A 266 -21.43 7.10 -9.47
CA ALA A 266 -20.16 7.58 -10.03
C ALA A 266 -20.17 9.11 -10.24
N ASP A 267 -21.25 9.66 -10.79
CA ASP A 267 -21.38 11.12 -10.95
C ASP A 267 -21.36 11.87 -9.63
N ARG A 268 -22.08 11.33 -8.64
CA ARG A 268 -22.10 11.90 -7.31
C ARG A 268 -20.72 11.84 -6.68
N LEU A 269 -20.01 10.72 -6.81
CA LEU A 269 -18.65 10.57 -6.33
C LEU A 269 -17.71 11.58 -7.01
N ALA A 270 -17.73 11.70 -8.33
CA ALA A 270 -16.92 12.66 -9.08
C ALA A 270 -17.19 14.13 -8.65
N ARG A 271 -18.46 14.50 -8.43
CA ARG A 271 -18.83 15.82 -7.90
C ARG A 271 -18.30 16.04 -6.49
N LEU A 272 -18.40 15.04 -5.61
CA LEU A 272 -17.89 15.13 -4.24
C LEU A 272 -16.36 15.28 -4.22
N VAL A 273 -15.64 14.47 -5.01
CA VAL A 273 -14.18 14.58 -5.15
C VAL A 273 -13.77 15.96 -5.67
N THR A 274 -14.51 16.50 -6.64
CA THR A 274 -14.23 17.86 -7.14
C THR A 274 -14.50 18.92 -6.05
N ALA A 275 -15.53 18.72 -5.22
CA ALA A 275 -15.92 19.64 -4.17
C ALA A 275 -14.94 19.69 -2.99
N THR A 276 -14.17 18.61 -2.73
CA THR A 276 -13.15 18.63 -1.66
C THR A 276 -12.01 19.60 -1.94
N GLY A 277 -11.79 19.94 -3.22
CA GLY A 277 -10.66 20.77 -3.63
C GLY A 277 -9.35 20.00 -3.81
N VAL A 278 -9.33 18.67 -3.65
CA VAL A 278 -8.12 17.85 -3.84
C VAL A 278 -7.53 17.98 -5.26
N LEU A 279 -8.39 18.10 -6.27
CA LEU A 279 -7.95 18.36 -7.65
C LEU A 279 -7.35 19.78 -7.83
N ARG A 280 -7.45 20.67 -6.84
CA ARG A 280 -6.74 21.96 -6.87
C ARG A 280 -5.42 21.89 -6.13
N SER A 281 -5.32 21.11 -5.04
CA SER A 281 -4.06 20.91 -4.32
C SER A 281 -3.04 20.13 -5.13
N LEU A 282 -3.50 19.20 -5.98
CA LEU A 282 -2.64 18.39 -6.86
C LEU A 282 -2.12 19.11 -8.12
N ARG A 283 -2.37 20.42 -8.27
CA ARG A 283 -1.90 21.17 -9.43
C ARG A 283 -0.39 21.40 -9.36
N GLY A 284 0.32 21.11 -10.44
CA GLY A 284 1.78 21.18 -10.53
C GLY A 284 2.52 19.99 -9.90
N VAL A 285 1.80 19.07 -9.24
CA VAL A 285 2.41 17.88 -8.62
C VAL A 285 2.71 16.83 -9.68
N GLY A 286 3.96 16.36 -9.75
CA GLY A 286 4.37 15.27 -10.64
C GLY A 286 4.11 15.55 -12.11
N ALA A 287 4.49 16.74 -12.60
CA ALA A 287 4.29 17.11 -13.99
C ALA A 287 5.14 16.24 -14.94
N VAL A 288 4.48 15.58 -15.90
CA VAL A 288 5.10 14.76 -16.95
C VAL A 288 4.47 15.17 -18.27
N ASP A 289 5.27 15.51 -19.28
CA ASP A 289 4.81 15.92 -20.61
C ASP A 289 3.70 16.99 -20.62
N GLY A 290 3.74 17.90 -19.65
CA GLY A 290 2.78 19.00 -19.51
C GLY A 290 1.48 18.66 -18.77
N ALA A 291 1.31 17.42 -18.29
CA ALA A 291 0.20 16.99 -17.45
C ALA A 291 0.66 16.72 -16.01
N ASP A 292 -0.08 17.24 -15.03
CA ASP A 292 0.17 17.01 -13.60
C ASP A 292 -0.75 15.93 -13.00
N ALA A 293 -0.57 15.62 -11.72
CA ALA A 293 -1.40 14.67 -11.00
C ALA A 293 -2.88 15.06 -11.04
N SER A 294 -3.20 16.36 -10.92
CA SER A 294 -4.58 16.83 -11.01
C SER A 294 -5.21 16.51 -12.37
N ASP A 295 -4.49 16.67 -13.48
CA ASP A 295 -5.01 16.39 -14.82
C ASP A 295 -5.24 14.90 -15.03
N ARG A 296 -4.29 14.06 -14.60
CA ARG A 296 -4.43 12.59 -14.63
C ARG A 296 -5.63 12.12 -13.81
N TRP A 297 -5.88 12.70 -12.64
CA TRP A 297 -7.06 12.39 -11.81
C TRP A 297 -8.37 12.77 -12.50
N ARG A 298 -8.45 13.96 -13.12
CA ARG A 298 -9.64 14.38 -13.88
C ARG A 298 -9.93 13.44 -15.04
N GLN A 299 -8.90 13.05 -15.78
CA GLN A 299 -9.02 12.12 -16.89
C GLN A 299 -9.53 10.75 -16.41
N ARG A 300 -8.99 10.22 -15.30
CA ARG A 300 -9.47 8.96 -14.69
C ARG A 300 -10.92 9.02 -14.25
N LEU A 301 -11.32 10.10 -13.56
CA LEU A 301 -12.71 10.29 -13.15
C LEU A 301 -13.66 10.32 -14.34
N ALA A 302 -13.30 11.03 -15.42
CA ALA A 302 -14.09 11.06 -16.65
C ALA A 302 -14.18 9.69 -17.31
N ALA A 303 -13.08 8.93 -17.36
CA ALA A 303 -13.04 7.56 -17.88
C ALA A 303 -13.94 6.60 -17.08
N ILE A 304 -13.94 6.66 -15.75
CA ILE A 304 -14.83 5.85 -14.90
C ILE A 304 -16.30 6.14 -15.21
N VAL A 305 -16.67 7.42 -15.29
CA VAL A 305 -18.04 7.86 -15.56
C VAL A 305 -18.49 7.43 -16.96
N ALA A 306 -17.65 7.59 -17.98
CA ALA A 306 -17.95 7.15 -19.34
C ALA A 306 -18.07 5.62 -19.46
N ALA A 307 -17.23 4.87 -18.75
CA ALA A 307 -17.30 3.41 -18.75
C ALA A 307 -18.61 2.87 -18.17
N LEU A 308 -19.13 3.50 -17.12
CA LEU A 308 -20.39 3.11 -16.49
C LEU A 308 -21.59 3.54 -17.34
N ARG A 309 -21.65 4.81 -17.74
CA ARG A 309 -22.79 5.39 -18.45
C ARG A 309 -22.91 4.97 -19.91
N ASP A 310 -21.80 5.07 -20.63
CA ASP A 310 -21.79 4.96 -22.09
C ASP A 310 -21.39 3.55 -22.54
N GLY A 311 -20.99 2.68 -21.60
CA GLY A 311 -20.49 1.33 -21.90
C GLY A 311 -19.24 1.36 -22.78
N VAL A 312 -18.46 2.44 -22.72
CA VAL A 312 -17.22 2.60 -23.49
C VAL A 312 -16.05 2.11 -22.65
N VAL A 313 -15.23 1.23 -23.20
CA VAL A 313 -13.92 0.91 -22.59
C VAL A 313 -13.00 2.10 -22.86
N PRO A 314 -12.61 2.89 -21.85
CA PRO A 314 -11.73 4.02 -22.07
C PRO A 314 -10.38 3.51 -22.57
N ARG A 315 -9.70 4.32 -23.39
CA ARG A 315 -8.30 4.06 -23.72
C ARG A 315 -7.51 4.00 -22.40
N ALA A 316 -6.52 3.10 -22.31
CA ALA A 316 -5.61 3.07 -21.16
C ALA A 316 -5.05 4.46 -20.89
N LEU A 317 -4.91 4.84 -19.62
CA LEU A 317 -4.36 6.16 -19.30
C LEU A 317 -2.87 6.16 -19.61
N GLU A 318 -2.27 7.35 -19.63
CA GLU A 318 -0.86 7.47 -19.98
C GLU A 318 0.02 6.67 -19.02
N PRO A 319 0.85 5.74 -19.53
CA PRO A 319 1.77 4.97 -18.71
C PRO A 319 2.77 5.92 -18.05
N ALA A 320 3.21 5.57 -16.85
CA ALA A 320 4.37 6.21 -16.25
C ALA A 320 5.62 6.01 -17.12
N PRO A 321 6.68 6.81 -16.92
CA PRO A 321 7.98 6.51 -17.49
C PRO A 321 8.38 5.07 -17.16
N SER A 322 8.74 4.30 -18.20
CA SER A 322 9.21 2.92 -18.04
C SER A 322 10.59 2.85 -17.40
N ASP A 323 11.38 3.92 -17.55
CA ASP A 323 12.73 4.07 -17.03
C ASP A 323 12.74 4.49 -15.55
N ASP A 324 13.53 3.77 -14.75
CA ASP A 324 13.71 4.01 -13.32
C ASP A 324 14.42 5.33 -13.05
N ALA A 325 15.36 5.74 -13.92
CA ALA A 325 16.06 7.02 -13.78
C ALA A 325 15.10 8.20 -14.04
N ALA A 326 14.22 8.08 -15.03
CA ALA A 326 13.17 9.06 -15.28
C ALA A 326 12.19 9.15 -14.10
N LEU A 327 11.80 8.02 -13.51
CA LEU A 327 10.94 8.02 -12.33
C LEU A 327 11.63 8.65 -11.12
N ALA A 328 12.89 8.30 -10.83
CA ALA A 328 13.68 8.92 -9.77
C ALA A 328 13.79 10.44 -9.97
N GLY A 329 14.06 10.89 -11.19
CA GLY A 329 14.14 12.31 -11.53
C GLY A 329 12.86 13.10 -11.29
N LEU A 330 11.68 12.45 -11.30
CA LEU A 330 10.40 13.08 -10.93
C LEU A 330 10.21 13.24 -9.41
N LEU A 331 10.92 12.44 -8.61
CA LEU A 331 10.75 12.37 -7.16
C LEU A 331 11.84 13.15 -6.40
N VAL A 332 13.02 13.34 -7.00
CA VAL A 332 14.08 14.15 -6.39
C VAL A 332 13.67 15.61 -6.32
N GLY A 333 13.89 16.23 -5.16
CA GLY A 333 13.63 17.64 -4.89
C GLY A 333 12.17 17.97 -4.54
N VAL A 334 11.27 16.98 -4.53
CA VAL A 334 9.88 17.17 -4.08
C VAL A 334 9.67 16.64 -2.66
N THR A 335 8.56 17.05 -2.04
CA THR A 335 8.17 16.53 -0.73
C THR A 335 7.77 15.06 -0.83
N LEU A 336 7.91 14.30 0.26
CA LEU A 336 7.47 12.89 0.32
C LEU A 336 5.98 12.77 0.00
N THR A 337 5.16 13.74 0.42
CA THR A 337 3.73 13.77 0.08
C THR A 337 3.51 13.93 -1.42
N ASP A 338 4.16 14.92 -2.06
CA ASP A 338 4.05 15.14 -3.50
C ASP A 338 4.59 13.94 -4.30
N ALA A 339 5.65 13.30 -3.82
CA ALA A 339 6.21 12.08 -4.40
C ALA A 339 5.20 10.93 -4.39
N VAL A 340 4.54 10.69 -3.24
CA VAL A 340 3.51 9.66 -3.11
C VAL A 340 2.30 9.98 -4.00
N SER A 341 1.80 11.22 -4.00
CA SER A 341 0.70 11.66 -4.87
C SER A 341 1.06 11.54 -6.36
N THR A 342 2.31 11.83 -6.71
CA THR A 342 2.86 11.62 -8.06
C THR A 342 2.80 10.14 -8.44
N LEU A 343 3.38 9.26 -7.63
CA LEU A 343 3.41 7.81 -7.88
C LEU A 343 2.02 7.21 -8.05
N VAL A 344 1.08 7.58 -7.18
CA VAL A 344 -0.30 7.09 -7.22
C VAL A 344 -1.05 7.62 -8.44
N SER A 345 -0.72 8.83 -8.91
CA SER A 345 -1.31 9.39 -10.13
C SER A 345 -0.76 8.79 -11.43
N LEU A 346 0.33 8.03 -11.39
CA LEU A 346 0.95 7.43 -12.57
C LEU A 346 0.45 6.00 -12.78
N GLU A 347 0.39 5.54 -14.03
CA GLU A 347 0.26 4.11 -14.31
C GLU A 347 1.66 3.48 -14.37
N LEU A 348 2.23 3.13 -13.21
CA LEU A 348 3.56 2.50 -13.17
C LEU A 348 3.54 1.19 -13.97
N PRO A 349 4.44 0.96 -14.93
CA PRO A 349 4.41 -0.26 -15.71
C PRO A 349 4.65 -1.49 -14.82
N GLY A 350 3.59 -2.28 -14.61
CA GLY A 350 3.68 -3.63 -14.06
C GLY A 350 3.86 -4.66 -15.17
N VAL A 351 4.78 -5.62 -15.00
CA VAL A 351 4.85 -6.78 -15.88
C VAL A 351 3.58 -7.60 -15.68
N LEU A 352 2.91 -7.87 -16.80
CA LEU A 352 1.80 -8.81 -16.94
C LEU A 352 2.13 -10.09 -16.14
N ARG A 353 1.15 -10.66 -15.43
CA ARG A 353 1.27 -11.97 -14.74
C ARG A 353 2.22 -12.88 -15.53
N PRO A 354 3.25 -13.50 -14.92
CA PRO A 354 3.94 -14.58 -15.62
C PRO A 354 2.87 -15.56 -16.08
N ALA A 355 2.87 -15.88 -17.37
CA ALA A 355 1.92 -16.82 -17.94
C ALA A 355 1.91 -18.03 -17.01
N VAL A 356 0.76 -18.28 -16.37
CA VAL A 356 0.58 -19.46 -15.54
C VAL A 356 0.87 -20.62 -16.47
N ALA A 357 2.00 -21.30 -16.26
CA ALA A 357 2.25 -22.55 -16.94
C ALA A 357 1.09 -23.46 -16.54
N ALA A 358 0.25 -23.77 -17.53
CA ALA A 358 -0.91 -24.65 -17.40
C ALA A 358 -0.49 -26.04 -16.94
#